data_AF-A0A370ICN9-F1
#
_entry.id   AF-A0A370ICN9-F1
#
_cell.length_a   1.000
_cell.length_b   1.000
_cell.length_c   1.000
_cell.angle_alpha   90.00
_cell.angle_beta   90.00
_cell.angle_gamma   90.00
#
_symmetry.space_group_name_H-M   'P 1'
#
loop_
_entity.id
_entity.type
_entity.pdbx_description
1 polymer ?
#
loop_
_entity_poly.entity_id
_entity_poly.type
_entity_poly.pdbx_seq_one_letter_code
_entity_poly.pdbx_strand_id
1 'polypeptide(L)'
;MRTRNLSRMFGVPALAAVPLLVGAVPAEAAPDGQSWDTIFTAARSGLCVGRIDPGIGYGGLANGAALFNFQATLWGVGDCRVTITADWRNTDNGRSGSVSQEITGPGYHHYGAEPRIYPGPGHITVTFTMDALSAPAPAHGEWLMPQLPGDGS
;
A
#
# COMPACT_ATOMS: atom_id res chain seq x y z
N MET A 1 33.10 -68.16 8.53
CA MET A 1 32.97 -66.95 7.66
C MET A 1 31.98 -66.01 8.30
N ARG A 2 32.39 -64.78 8.65
CA ARG A 2 31.56 -63.77 9.35
C ARG A 2 31.38 -62.59 8.39
N THR A 3 30.20 -62.46 7.80
CA THR A 3 29.86 -61.41 6.82
C THR A 3 29.49 -60.12 7.56
N ARG A 4 30.17 -59.01 7.24
CA ARG A 4 29.93 -57.68 7.83
C ARG A 4 28.75 -57.00 7.13
N ASN A 5 27.74 -56.60 7.91
CA ASN A 5 26.67 -55.70 7.46
C ASN A 5 27.21 -54.26 7.39
N LEU A 6 27.22 -53.66 6.19
CA LEU A 6 27.38 -52.22 6.02
C LEU A 6 26.01 -51.55 6.00
N SER A 7 25.71 -50.81 7.06
CA SER A 7 24.57 -49.89 7.14
C SER A 7 24.77 -48.72 6.17
N ARG A 8 23.85 -48.56 5.22
CA ARG A 8 23.74 -47.38 4.35
C ARG A 8 23.12 -46.23 5.15
N MET A 9 23.87 -45.14 5.35
CA MET A 9 23.33 -43.89 5.88
C MET A 9 22.57 -43.15 4.77
N PHE A 10 21.34 -42.73 5.07
CA PHE A 10 20.51 -41.88 4.22
C PHE A 10 21.05 -40.45 4.23
N GLY A 11 21.33 -39.90 3.05
CA GLY A 11 21.66 -38.49 2.86
C GLY A 11 20.40 -37.63 2.82
N VAL A 12 20.36 -36.57 3.62
CA VAL A 12 19.33 -35.52 3.56
C VAL A 12 19.79 -34.46 2.55
N PRO A 13 19.03 -34.14 1.49
CA PRO A 13 19.38 -33.03 0.62
C PRO A 13 19.02 -31.71 1.32
N ALA A 14 20.01 -30.84 1.50
CA ALA A 14 19.79 -29.47 1.93
C ALA A 14 19.18 -28.66 0.77
N LEU A 15 17.93 -28.24 0.92
CA LEU A 15 17.28 -27.27 0.04
C LEU A 15 17.92 -25.90 0.26
N ALA A 16 18.72 -25.44 -0.70
CA ALA A 16 19.24 -24.08 -0.71
C ALA A 16 18.12 -23.10 -1.08
N ALA A 17 17.73 -22.24 -0.14
CA ALA A 17 16.84 -21.12 -0.41
C ALA A 17 17.58 -20.07 -1.26
N VAL A 18 17.04 -19.75 -2.44
CA VAL A 18 17.55 -18.66 -3.28
C VAL A 18 16.88 -17.36 -2.83
N PRO A 19 17.63 -16.38 -2.29
CA PRO A 19 17.06 -15.08 -2.00
C PRO A 19 16.76 -14.38 -3.33
N LEU A 20 15.48 -14.14 -3.62
CA LEU A 20 15.07 -13.23 -4.68
C LEU A 20 15.36 -11.81 -4.21
N LEU A 21 16.45 -11.23 -4.71
CA LEU A 21 16.74 -9.81 -4.59
C LEU A 21 15.75 -9.07 -5.50
N VAL A 22 14.59 -8.71 -4.95
CA VAL A 22 13.67 -7.77 -5.60
C VAL A 22 14.31 -6.40 -5.51
N GLY A 23 14.94 -5.97 -6.61
CA GLY A 23 15.43 -4.59 -6.72
C GLY A 23 14.24 -3.63 -6.70
N ALA A 24 14.22 -2.71 -5.74
CA ALA A 24 13.29 -1.60 -5.76
C ALA A 24 13.63 -0.71 -6.96
N VAL A 25 12.77 -0.69 -7.98
CA VAL A 25 12.84 0.30 -9.06
C VAL A 25 12.42 1.64 -8.43
N PRO A 26 13.17 2.73 -8.61
CA PRO A 26 12.75 4.02 -8.08
C PRO A 26 11.38 4.38 -8.68
N ALA A 27 10.41 4.67 -7.82
CA ALA A 27 9.13 5.19 -8.23
C ALA A 27 9.37 6.52 -8.96
N GLU A 28 9.04 6.57 -10.25
CA GLU A 28 9.10 7.77 -11.04
C GLU A 28 8.01 8.72 -10.52
N ALA A 29 8.40 9.90 -10.03
CA ALA A 29 7.44 10.87 -9.52
C ALA A 29 6.46 11.25 -10.64
N ALA A 30 5.16 11.17 -10.35
CA ALA A 30 4.12 11.58 -11.27
C ALA A 30 4.23 13.09 -11.56
N PRO A 31 3.69 13.59 -12.70
CA PRO A 31 3.84 14.99 -13.13
C PRO A 31 3.32 16.03 -12.13
N ASP A 32 2.50 15.60 -11.18
CA ASP A 32 1.91 16.37 -10.09
C ASP A 32 2.75 16.33 -8.80
N GLY A 33 3.97 15.76 -8.84
CA GLY A 33 4.88 15.67 -7.71
C GLY A 33 4.48 14.62 -6.68
N GLN A 34 3.61 13.68 -7.06
CA GLN A 34 3.20 12.56 -6.20
C GLN A 34 4.02 11.32 -6.51
N SER A 35 4.34 10.52 -5.48
CA SER A 35 4.99 9.22 -5.62
C SER A 35 4.31 8.23 -4.68
N TRP A 36 3.92 7.07 -5.21
CA TRP A 36 3.17 6.05 -4.47
C TRP A 36 3.66 4.66 -4.82
N ASP A 37 3.82 3.81 -3.82
CA ASP A 37 3.97 2.38 -4.03
C ASP A 37 2.65 1.77 -4.53
N THR A 38 2.72 0.96 -5.58
CA THR A 38 1.63 0.04 -5.91
C THR A 38 1.58 -1.09 -4.89
N ILE A 39 0.40 -1.34 -4.33
CA ILE A 39 0.19 -2.36 -3.30
C ILE A 39 -0.51 -3.57 -3.92
N PHE A 40 0.10 -4.74 -3.77
CA PHE A 40 -0.53 -6.03 -4.07
C PHE A 40 -1.03 -6.66 -2.78
N THR A 41 -2.21 -7.29 -2.80
CA THR A 41 -2.81 -7.85 -1.58
C THR A 41 -3.58 -9.14 -1.84
N ALA A 42 -3.67 -10.00 -0.84
CA ALA A 42 -4.71 -11.03 -0.77
C ALA A 42 -5.86 -10.50 0.09
N ALA A 43 -7.10 -10.73 -0.32
CA ALA A 43 -8.26 -10.31 0.48
C ALA A 43 -8.34 -11.11 1.79
N ARG A 44 -8.86 -10.48 2.86
CA ARG A 44 -9.07 -11.15 4.16
C ARG A 44 -10.24 -12.14 4.13
N SER A 45 -11.12 -11.99 3.15
CA SER A 45 -12.27 -12.85 2.88
C SER A 45 -12.37 -13.16 1.38
N GLY A 46 -12.97 -14.31 1.04
CA GLY A 46 -12.98 -14.82 -0.32
C GLY A 46 -11.62 -15.38 -0.77
N LEU A 47 -11.55 -15.81 -2.03
CA LEU A 47 -10.31 -16.25 -2.68
C LEU A 47 -9.93 -15.22 -3.73
N CYS A 48 -9.33 -14.12 -3.27
CA CYS A 48 -9.07 -12.97 -4.12
C CYS A 48 -7.66 -12.40 -3.89
N VAL A 49 -7.06 -11.95 -4.98
CA VAL A 49 -5.87 -11.11 -4.98
C VAL A 49 -6.20 -9.77 -5.59
N GLY A 50 -5.41 -8.76 -5.29
CA GLY A 50 -5.71 -7.40 -5.70
C GLY A 50 -4.48 -6.57 -5.96
N ARG A 51 -4.71 -5.49 -6.70
CA ARG A 51 -3.79 -4.38 -6.90
C ARG A 51 -4.50 -3.11 -6.45
N ILE A 52 -3.82 -2.31 -5.66
CA ILE A 52 -4.27 -1.01 -5.18
C ILE A 52 -3.19 0.00 -5.54
N ASP A 53 -3.57 1.02 -6.29
CA ASP A 53 -2.74 2.17 -6.61
C ASP A 53 -3.28 3.38 -5.81
N PRO A 54 -2.56 3.81 -4.75
CA PRO A 54 -2.91 5.00 -4.00
C PRO A 54 -2.72 6.28 -4.81
N GLY A 55 -3.37 7.35 -4.36
CA GLY A 55 -3.23 8.70 -4.88
C GLY A 55 -3.81 9.72 -3.90
N ILE A 56 -3.59 11.01 -4.16
CA ILE A 56 -4.32 12.08 -3.49
C ILE A 56 -5.19 12.86 -4.49
N GLY A 57 -6.42 13.17 -4.08
CA GLY A 57 -7.29 14.13 -4.76
C GLY A 57 -7.47 15.37 -3.92
N TYR A 58 -7.13 16.53 -4.47
CA TYR A 58 -7.36 17.85 -3.86
C TYR A 58 -8.14 18.80 -4.79
N GLY A 59 -8.41 18.38 -6.04
CA GLY A 59 -9.21 19.16 -6.98
C GLY A 59 -10.66 19.31 -6.52
N GLY A 60 -11.11 20.54 -6.30
CA GLY A 60 -12.51 20.86 -5.94
C GLY A 60 -12.83 20.81 -4.44
N LEU A 61 -11.84 20.65 -3.57
CA LEU A 61 -12.04 20.72 -2.12
C LEU A 61 -11.68 22.13 -1.60
N ALA A 62 -12.57 22.75 -0.84
CA ALA A 62 -12.33 24.06 -0.22
C ALA A 62 -11.37 23.94 0.98
N ASN A 63 -10.68 25.04 1.29
CA ASN A 63 -9.88 25.23 2.53
C ASN A 63 -8.74 24.22 2.72
N GLY A 64 -7.98 23.91 1.67
CA GLY A 64 -6.78 23.08 1.82
C GLY A 64 -7.07 21.63 2.21
N ALA A 65 -8.28 21.14 1.90
CA ALA A 65 -8.64 19.75 2.11
C ALA A 65 -8.04 18.84 1.03
N ALA A 66 -7.74 17.61 1.43
CA ALA A 66 -7.34 16.54 0.53
C ALA A 66 -8.12 15.25 0.87
N LEU A 67 -8.25 14.37 -0.11
CA LEU A 67 -8.82 13.03 0.02
C LEU A 67 -7.82 12.02 -0.50
N PHE A 68 -7.55 10.98 0.28
CA PHE A 68 -6.84 9.83 -0.26
C PHE A 68 -7.72 9.12 -1.27
N ASN A 69 -7.21 8.90 -2.46
CA ASN A 69 -7.88 8.14 -3.50
C ASN A 69 -7.18 6.80 -3.67
N PHE A 70 -7.96 5.76 -3.95
CA PHE A 70 -7.44 4.43 -4.21
C PHE A 70 -8.11 3.88 -5.46
N GLN A 71 -7.31 3.57 -6.48
CA GLN A 71 -7.76 2.73 -7.57
C GLN A 71 -7.45 1.29 -7.19
N ALA A 72 -8.50 0.47 -7.03
CA ALA A 72 -8.36 -0.89 -6.58
C ALA A 72 -9.01 -1.84 -7.57
N THR A 73 -8.31 -2.91 -7.92
CA THR A 73 -8.89 -4.04 -8.64
C THR A 73 -8.68 -5.29 -7.83
N LEU A 74 -9.77 -5.97 -7.45
CA LEU A 74 -9.73 -7.28 -6.81
C LEU A 74 -10.19 -8.34 -7.81
N TRP A 75 -9.39 -9.38 -8.01
CA TRP A 75 -9.69 -10.54 -8.86
C TRP A 75 -9.85 -11.78 -8.01
N GLY A 76 -10.93 -12.52 -8.21
CA GLY A 76 -11.18 -13.74 -7.45
C GLY A 76 -12.64 -14.12 -7.39
N VAL A 77 -12.97 -14.93 -6.40
CA VAL A 77 -14.33 -15.43 -6.14
C VAL A 77 -14.70 -15.27 -4.67
N GLY A 78 -15.98 -14.99 -4.42
CA GLY A 78 -16.54 -14.74 -3.08
C GLY A 78 -16.58 -13.26 -2.72
N ASP A 79 -16.90 -12.97 -1.46
CA ASP A 79 -16.95 -11.61 -0.91
C ASP A 79 -15.54 -11.13 -0.58
N CYS A 80 -14.86 -10.53 -1.56
CA CYS A 80 -13.49 -10.04 -1.39
C CYS A 80 -13.53 -8.76 -0.56
N ARG A 81 -12.81 -8.72 0.57
CA ARG A 81 -12.66 -7.50 1.36
C ARG A 81 -11.22 -7.28 1.80
N VAL A 82 -10.82 -6.02 1.82
CA VAL A 82 -9.55 -5.57 2.40
C VAL A 82 -9.72 -4.15 2.92
N THR A 83 -9.03 -3.78 3.99
CA THR A 83 -9.01 -2.42 4.51
C THR A 83 -7.61 -1.87 4.35
N ILE A 84 -7.49 -0.72 3.72
CA ILE A 84 -6.26 0.07 3.65
C ILE A 84 -6.34 1.20 4.67
N THR A 85 -5.27 1.39 5.43
CA THR A 85 -5.11 2.52 6.36
C THR A 85 -3.93 3.36 5.90
N ALA A 86 -4.13 4.68 5.80
CA ALA A 86 -3.14 5.66 5.41
C ALA A 86 -2.79 6.55 6.62
N ASP A 87 -1.62 6.31 7.19
CA ASP A 87 -1.04 7.15 8.24
C ASP A 87 -0.17 8.22 7.58
N TRP A 88 -0.49 9.50 7.80
CA TRP A 88 0.17 10.60 7.10
C TRP A 88 0.81 11.60 8.06
N ARG A 89 1.85 12.27 7.59
CA ARG A 89 2.53 13.34 8.31
C ARG A 89 3.01 14.43 7.36
N ASN A 90 2.64 15.67 7.64
CA ASN A 90 3.27 16.85 7.07
C ASN A 90 4.61 17.09 7.78
N THR A 91 5.72 16.97 7.07
CA THR A 91 7.06 17.11 7.64
C THR A 91 7.46 18.56 7.90
N ASP A 92 6.78 19.51 7.25
CA ASP A 92 7.12 20.94 7.31
C ASP A 92 6.44 21.62 8.51
N ASN A 93 5.19 21.24 8.82
CA ASN A 93 4.41 21.83 9.92
C ASN A 93 4.13 20.85 11.08
N GLY A 94 4.53 19.58 10.95
CA GLY A 94 4.42 18.57 12.00
C GLY A 94 3.02 17.97 12.19
N ARG A 95 2.01 18.39 11.43
CA ARG A 95 0.65 17.82 11.52
C ARG A 95 0.65 16.38 11.00
N SER A 96 -0.19 15.54 11.59
CA SER A 96 -0.35 14.14 11.19
C SER A 96 -1.79 13.67 11.38
N GLY A 97 -2.11 12.51 10.84
CA GLY A 97 -3.39 11.87 11.01
C GLY A 97 -3.42 10.47 10.39
N SER A 98 -4.59 9.84 10.44
CA SER A 98 -4.81 8.51 9.90
C SER A 98 -6.23 8.43 9.33
N VAL A 99 -6.39 7.76 8.20
CA VAL A 99 -7.70 7.42 7.62
C VAL A 99 -7.70 5.99 7.09
N SER A 100 -8.85 5.33 7.11
CA SER A 100 -8.99 3.96 6.62
C SER A 100 -10.13 3.85 5.62
N GLN A 101 -9.98 2.96 4.64
CA GLN A 101 -10.99 2.67 3.63
C GLN A 101 -11.15 1.16 3.47
N GLU A 102 -12.37 0.67 3.59
CA GLU A 102 -12.70 -0.70 3.17
C GLU A 102 -12.88 -0.74 1.65
N ILE A 103 -12.21 -1.69 1.02
CA ILE A 103 -12.24 -2.02 -0.40
C ILE A 103 -12.96 -3.36 -0.52
N THR A 104 -14.04 -3.37 -1.29
CA THR A 104 -14.80 -4.58 -1.60
C THR A 104 -14.57 -5.02 -3.05
N GLY A 105 -14.81 -6.29 -3.36
CA GLY A 105 -14.73 -6.84 -4.70
C GLY A 105 -15.41 -8.20 -4.83
N PRO A 106 -15.20 -8.93 -5.93
CA PRO A 106 -14.27 -8.65 -7.03
C PRO A 106 -14.74 -7.51 -7.95
N GLY A 107 -13.80 -6.87 -8.65
CA GLY A 107 -14.09 -5.77 -9.57
C GLY A 107 -13.04 -4.66 -9.53
N TYR A 108 -13.13 -3.74 -10.49
CA TYR A 108 -12.44 -2.47 -10.47
C TYR A 108 -13.29 -1.44 -9.73
N HIS A 109 -12.63 -0.67 -8.88
CA HIS A 109 -13.25 0.37 -8.09
C HIS A 109 -12.31 1.55 -7.93
N HIS A 110 -12.90 2.73 -7.84
CA HIS A 110 -12.21 3.95 -7.43
C HIS A 110 -12.83 4.43 -6.12
N TYR A 111 -12.04 4.46 -5.06
CA TYR A 111 -12.47 4.85 -3.73
C TYR A 111 -11.83 6.17 -3.33
N GLY A 112 -12.57 6.99 -2.59
CA GLY A 112 -12.01 8.10 -1.83
C GLY A 112 -12.14 7.79 -0.34
N ALA A 113 -11.04 7.88 0.42
CA ALA A 113 -11.05 7.70 1.86
C ALA A 113 -11.74 8.90 2.51
N GLU A 114 -12.78 8.62 3.31
CA GLU A 114 -13.46 9.62 4.12
C GLU A 114 -13.11 9.43 5.61
N PRO A 115 -13.02 10.52 6.39
CA PRO A 115 -13.29 11.92 6.03
C PRO A 115 -12.14 12.63 5.32
N ARG A 116 -12.40 13.83 4.77
CA ARG A 116 -11.38 14.75 4.25
C ARG A 116 -10.29 14.99 5.29
N ILE A 117 -9.05 15.00 4.83
CA ILE A 117 -7.89 15.38 5.65
C ILE A 117 -7.51 16.83 5.37
N TYR A 118 -6.91 17.47 6.37
CA TYR A 118 -6.42 18.85 6.27
C TYR A 118 -4.96 18.84 6.71
N PRO A 119 -4.02 18.43 5.86
CA PRO A 119 -2.61 18.38 6.22
C PRO A 119 -1.97 19.78 6.32
N GLY A 120 -2.58 20.76 5.64
CA GLY A 120 -1.98 22.05 5.37
C GLY A 120 -0.86 21.95 4.31
N PRO A 121 -0.42 23.10 3.78
CA PRO A 121 0.62 23.17 2.77
C PRO A 121 1.94 22.55 3.25
N GLY A 122 2.71 21.96 2.33
CA GLY A 122 4.03 21.38 2.61
C GLY A 122 4.19 19.93 2.16
N HIS A 123 5.34 19.33 2.48
CA HIS A 123 5.67 17.96 2.13
C HIS A 123 4.96 16.98 3.05
N ILE A 124 4.25 16.02 2.45
CA ILE A 124 3.51 15.00 3.19
C ILE A 124 4.07 13.63 2.86
N THR A 125 4.35 12.86 3.90
CA THR A 125 4.72 11.44 3.80
C THR A 125 3.57 10.58 4.30
N VAL A 126 3.44 9.39 3.71
CA VAL A 126 2.37 8.43 4.02
C VAL A 126 2.94 7.05 4.18
N THR A 127 2.39 6.32 5.14
CA THR A 127 2.58 4.89 5.30
C THR A 127 1.23 4.22 5.15
N PHE A 128 1.13 3.29 4.21
CA PHE A 128 -0.05 2.47 4.00
C PHE A 128 0.14 1.12 4.66
N THR A 129 -0.87 0.72 5.42
CA THR A 129 -0.98 -0.60 6.02
C THR A 129 -2.29 -1.25 5.59
N MET A 130 -2.32 -2.58 5.65
CA MET A 130 -3.43 -3.40 5.18
C MET A 130 -3.85 -4.35 6.28
N ASP A 131 -5.16 -4.61 6.39
CA ASP A 131 -5.69 -5.65 7.30
C ASP A 131 -5.54 -7.08 6.75
N ALA A 132 -4.85 -7.23 5.63
CA ALA A 132 -4.61 -8.48 4.94
C ALA A 132 -3.17 -8.56 4.41
N LEU A 133 -2.75 -9.75 3.96
CA LEU A 133 -1.42 -9.95 3.40
C LEU A 133 -1.21 -9.00 2.22
N SER A 134 -0.08 -8.29 2.21
CA SER A 134 0.24 -7.33 1.18
C SER A 134 1.73 -7.22 0.90
N ALA A 135 2.07 -6.68 -0.27
CA ALA A 135 3.42 -6.36 -0.68
C ALA A 135 3.42 -5.09 -1.56
N PRO A 136 4.27 -4.08 -1.27
CA PRO A 136 5.10 -3.98 -0.07
C PRO A 136 4.26 -3.81 1.20
N ALA A 137 4.84 -4.11 2.36
CA ALA A 137 4.19 -3.99 3.68
C ALA A 137 5.21 -3.53 4.74
N PRO A 138 5.13 -2.28 5.24
CA PRO A 138 4.23 -1.22 4.77
C PRO A 138 4.56 -0.75 3.35
N ALA A 139 3.60 -0.09 2.72
CA ALA A 139 3.80 0.64 1.48
C ALA A 139 3.89 2.14 1.78
N HIS A 140 4.50 2.90 0.88
CA HIS A 140 4.82 4.31 1.12
C HIS A 140 4.32 5.20 0.00
N GLY A 141 4.20 6.48 0.34
CA GLY A 141 4.08 7.52 -0.66
C GLY A 141 4.38 8.89 -0.09
N GLU A 142 4.54 9.83 -1.00
CA GLU A 142 4.82 11.21 -0.70
C GLU A 142 4.13 12.12 -1.71
N TRP A 143 3.75 13.30 -1.25
CA TRP A 143 3.29 14.37 -2.13
C TRP A 143 3.58 15.75 -1.54
N LEU A 144 3.60 16.74 -2.41
CA LEU A 144 3.61 18.14 -2.01
C LEU A 144 2.19 18.68 -1.96
N MET A 145 1.70 19.02 -0.76
CA MET A 145 0.43 19.73 -0.61
C MET A 145 0.61 21.19 -1.02
N PRO A 146 -0.04 21.65 -2.11
CA PRO A 146 0.13 23.01 -2.58
C PRO A 146 -0.50 24.01 -1.59
N GLN A 147 0.00 25.25 -1.62
CA GLN A 147 -0.70 26.37 -1.03
C GLN A 147 -1.94 26.68 -1.89
N LEU A 148 -3.15 26.49 -1.37
CA LEU A 148 -4.37 26.82 -2.10
C LEU A 148 -4.87 28.23 -1.75
N PRO A 149 -5.51 28.95 -2.69
CA PRO A 149 -6.17 30.22 -2.38
C PRO A 149 -7.25 30.01 -1.31
N GLY A 150 -7.15 30.73 -0.18
CA GLY A 150 -8.09 30.63 0.94
C GLY A 150 -7.52 29.96 2.20
N ASP A 151 -6.31 29.41 2.14
CA ASP A 151 -5.64 28.79 3.30
C ASP A 151 -5.03 29.79 4.30
N GLY A 152 -5.41 31.08 4.20
CA GLY A 152 -4.96 32.17 5.07
C GLY A 152 -4.29 33.31 4.30
N SER A 153 -5.10 34.26 3.85
CA SER A 153 -4.74 35.67 3.63
C SER A 153 -5.54 36.53 4.61
#